data_AF-A0A6B2DSQ7-F1
#
_entry.id   AF-A0A6B2DSQ7-F1
#
_cell.length_a   1.000
_cell.length_b   1.000
_cell.length_c   1.000
_cell.angle_alpha   90.00
_cell.angle_beta   90.00
_cell.angle_gamma   90.00
#
_symmetry.space_group_name_H-M   'P 1'
#
loop_
_entity.id
_entity.type
_entity.pdbx_description
1 polymer ?
#
loop_
_entity_poly.entity_id
_entity_poly.type
_entity_poly.pdbx_seq_one_letter_code
_entity_poly.pdbx_strand_id
1 'polypeptide(L)'
;MALTVELDVTELAATRVAVSPLSETIACLRQLGGHDRQAATLPWLRWATDELAREPLDLPWTWPLLVHDRPSWPEFLVPAPKGSGPSITDDLAALRRTTARQVRASLARVFGAKLTGTAADLAAHPAAGLKEIAAELRAAHDRLVAPHWPRIRAVLDADVAHRARALATGGA
;
A
#
# COMPACT_ATOMS: atom_id res chain seq x y z
N MET A 1 6.11 -21.51 -7.33
CA MET A 1 7.45 -21.15 -7.83
C MET A 1 8.14 -20.39 -6.70
N ALA A 2 9.26 -20.90 -6.18
CA ALA A 2 10.04 -20.14 -5.21
C ALA A 2 10.86 -19.08 -5.96
N LEU A 3 10.82 -17.83 -5.49
CA LEU A 3 11.73 -16.78 -5.94
C LEU A 3 12.96 -16.84 -5.04
N THR A 4 14.12 -17.14 -5.60
CA THR A 4 15.41 -17.07 -4.90
C THR A 4 16.08 -15.75 -5.24
N VAL A 5 16.47 -14.99 -4.22
CA VAL A 5 17.28 -13.77 -4.35
C VAL A 5 18.60 -14.05 -3.63
N GLU A 6 19.70 -13.96 -4.36
CA GLU A 6 21.04 -14.07 -3.78
C GLU A 6 21.49 -12.68 -3.32
N LEU A 7 21.87 -12.58 -2.04
CA LEU A 7 22.40 -11.37 -1.42
C LEU A 7 23.76 -11.71 -0.82
N ASP A 8 24.76 -10.87 -1.06
CA ASP A 8 26.01 -10.99 -0.31
C ASP A 8 25.82 -10.56 1.16
N VAL A 9 26.82 -10.80 2.01
CA VAL A 9 26.76 -10.48 3.45
C VAL A 9 26.53 -8.98 3.68
N THR A 10 27.05 -8.12 2.81
CA THR A 10 26.95 -6.66 2.91
C THR A 10 25.55 -6.20 2.49
N GLU A 11 25.01 -6.76 1.42
CA GLU A 11 23.65 -6.52 0.93
C GLU A 11 22.61 -7.02 1.95
N LEU A 12 22.85 -8.19 2.54
CA LEU A 12 22.01 -8.72 3.62
C LEU A 12 22.07 -7.82 4.85
N ALA A 13 23.27 -7.38 5.26
CA ALA A 13 23.44 -6.46 6.39
C ALA A 13 22.81 -5.07 6.14
N ALA A 14 22.72 -4.63 4.88
CA ALA A 14 22.05 -3.39 4.50
C ALA A 14 20.52 -3.53 4.34
N THR A 15 20.01 -4.77 4.32
CA THR A 15 18.57 -5.05 4.16
C THR A 15 17.83 -4.79 5.47
N ARG A 16 16.66 -4.16 5.35
CA ARG A 16 15.84 -3.76 6.49
C ARG A 16 14.38 -4.06 6.23
N VAL A 17 13.67 -4.45 7.28
CA VAL A 17 12.22 -4.57 7.25
C VAL A 17 11.61 -3.22 7.61
N ALA A 18 10.70 -2.73 6.77
CA ALA A 18 9.96 -1.50 7.00
C ALA A 18 8.47 -1.79 7.01
N VAL A 19 7.78 -1.21 7.98
CA VAL A 19 6.32 -1.23 8.10
C VAL A 19 5.81 0.11 7.60
N SER A 20 5.01 0.11 6.54
CA SER A 20 4.49 1.30 5.86
C SER A 20 3.00 1.50 6.20
N PRO A 21 2.63 2.61 6.86
CA PRO A 21 1.23 2.98 7.06
C PRO A 21 0.45 3.07 5.75
N LEU A 22 1.08 3.53 4.67
CA LEU A 22 0.43 3.60 3.36
C LEU A 22 0.17 2.21 2.79
N SER A 23 1.12 1.28 2.91
CA SER A 23 0.91 -0.12 2.51
C SER A 23 -0.26 -0.75 3.25
N GLU A 24 -0.35 -0.54 4.57
CA GLU A 24 -1.50 -1.01 5.37
C GLU A 24 -2.81 -0.35 4.93
N THR A 25 -2.79 0.93 4.56
CA THR A 25 -3.96 1.65 4.04
C THR A 25 -4.44 1.05 2.72
N ILE A 26 -3.52 0.75 1.80
CA ILE A 26 -3.84 0.08 0.52
C ILE A 26 -4.40 -1.32 0.78
N ALA A 27 -3.80 -2.09 1.68
CA ALA A 27 -4.30 -3.41 2.06
C ALA A 27 -5.72 -3.35 2.65
N CYS A 28 -6.00 -2.34 3.48
CA CYS A 28 -7.33 -2.08 4.04
C CYS A 28 -8.38 -1.81 2.94
N LEU A 29 -8.08 -0.90 2.01
CA LEU A 29 -8.98 -0.56 0.90
C LEU A 29 -9.26 -1.77 0.00
N ARG A 30 -8.24 -2.58 -0.29
CA ARG A 30 -8.41 -3.79 -1.10
C ARG A 30 -9.30 -4.84 -0.42
N GLN A 31 -9.17 -5.00 0.90
CA GLN A 31 -10.05 -5.89 1.68
C GLN A 31 -11.51 -5.42 1.70
N LEU A 32 -11.74 -4.11 1.79
CA LEU A 32 -13.06 -3.50 1.63
C LEU A 32 -13.62 -3.75 0.21
N GLY A 33 -12.76 -3.67 -0.81
CA GLY A 33 -13.07 -4.06 -2.18
C GLY A 33 -13.29 -5.56 -2.42
N GLY A 34 -13.19 -6.40 -1.38
CA GLY A 34 -13.40 -7.84 -1.49
C GLY A 34 -12.18 -8.65 -1.91
N HIS A 35 -11.01 -8.01 -2.05
CA HIS A 35 -9.75 -8.67 -2.41
C HIS A 35 -8.94 -9.05 -1.16
N ASP A 36 -8.17 -10.13 -1.23
CA ASP A 36 -7.21 -10.55 -0.19
C ASP A 36 -7.79 -10.60 1.24
N ARG A 37 -9.04 -11.05 1.37
CA ARG A 37 -9.72 -11.15 2.68
C ARG A 37 -8.99 -12.12 3.60
N GLN A 38 -8.72 -11.68 4.83
CA GLN A 38 -8.09 -12.48 5.86
C GLN A 38 -9.06 -12.72 7.02
N ALA A 39 -9.10 -13.94 7.56
CA ALA A 39 -10.00 -14.25 8.67
C ALA A 39 -9.74 -13.34 9.90
N ALA A 40 -8.46 -13.02 10.15
CA ALA A 40 -8.03 -12.17 11.26
C ALA A 40 -8.53 -10.72 11.16
N THR A 41 -8.84 -10.22 9.96
CA THR A 41 -9.28 -8.84 9.73
C THR A 41 -10.80 -8.70 9.69
N LEU A 42 -11.56 -9.80 9.75
CA LEU A 42 -13.04 -9.76 9.69
C LEU A 42 -13.69 -8.86 10.76
N PRO A 43 -13.22 -8.79 12.02
CA PRO A 43 -13.76 -7.84 12.99
C PRO A 43 -13.54 -6.39 12.58
N TRP A 44 -12.35 -6.06 12.07
CA TRP A 44 -12.04 -4.72 11.54
C TRP A 44 -12.88 -4.42 10.29
N LEU A 45 -13.07 -5.39 9.39
CA LEU A 45 -13.86 -5.19 8.17
C LEU A 45 -15.32 -4.84 8.47
N ARG A 46 -15.93 -5.48 9.48
CA ARG A 46 -17.28 -5.14 9.95
C ARG A 46 -17.33 -3.71 10.48
N TRP A 47 -16.41 -3.37 11.38
CA TRP A 47 -16.30 -2.00 11.92
C TRP A 47 -16.13 -0.96 10.79
N ALA A 48 -15.20 -1.19 9.86
CA ALA A 48 -14.93 -0.28 8.76
C ALA A 48 -16.14 -0.12 7.83
N THR A 49 -16.88 -1.20 7.58
CA THR A 49 -18.12 -1.15 6.79
C THR A 49 -19.19 -0.32 7.49
N ASP A 50 -19.37 -0.49 8.81
CA ASP A 50 -20.33 0.29 9.59
C ASP A 50 -19.94 1.78 9.65
N GLU A 51 -18.64 2.08 9.79
CA GLU A 51 -18.14 3.45 9.72
C GLU A 51 -18.43 4.10 8.36
N LEU A 52 -18.13 3.41 7.26
CA LEU A 52 -18.36 3.92 5.90
C LEU A 52 -19.84 4.02 5.54
N ALA A 53 -20.71 3.22 6.17
CA ALA A 53 -22.15 3.36 6.03
C ALA A 53 -22.70 4.63 6.69
N ARG A 54 -22.07 5.12 7.77
CA ARG A 54 -22.45 6.38 8.43
C ARG A 54 -22.02 7.61 7.64
N GLU A 55 -20.81 7.57 7.12
CA GLU A 55 -20.24 8.64 6.31
C GLU A 55 -19.38 7.98 5.23
N PRO A 56 -19.73 8.05 3.94
CA PRO A 56 -18.91 7.45 2.89
C PRO A 56 -17.54 8.14 2.75
N LEU A 57 -16.52 7.39 2.33
CA LEU A 57 -15.28 7.97 1.82
C LEU A 57 -15.38 8.09 0.30
N ASP A 58 -15.14 9.29 -0.22
CA ASP A 58 -15.04 9.53 -1.65
C ASP A 58 -13.60 9.28 -2.11
N LEU A 59 -13.42 8.29 -2.99
CA LEU A 59 -12.12 7.82 -3.47
C LEU A 59 -12.10 7.67 -5.01
N PRO A 60 -12.52 8.69 -5.78
CA PRO A 60 -12.73 8.56 -7.22
C PRO A 60 -11.43 8.30 -8.00
N TRP A 61 -10.28 8.72 -7.48
CA TRP A 61 -8.99 8.43 -8.10
C TRP A 61 -8.42 7.08 -7.65
N THR A 62 -8.49 6.79 -6.36
CA THR A 62 -7.80 5.64 -5.76
C THR A 62 -8.59 4.35 -5.94
N TRP A 63 -9.91 4.38 -5.74
CA TRP A 63 -10.74 3.17 -5.75
C TRP A 63 -10.70 2.42 -7.09
N PRO A 64 -10.87 3.08 -8.26
CA PRO A 64 -10.83 2.39 -9.56
C PRO A 64 -9.45 1.81 -9.91
N LEU A 65 -8.39 2.24 -9.23
CA LEU A 65 -7.03 1.72 -9.42
C LEU A 65 -6.73 0.49 -8.55
N LEU A 66 -7.52 0.26 -7.50
CA LEU A 66 -7.28 -0.80 -6.50
C LEU A 66 -8.32 -1.91 -6.54
N VAL A 67 -9.58 -1.58 -6.83
CA VAL A 67 -10.72 -2.49 -6.74
C VAL A 67 -11.27 -2.75 -8.13
N HIS A 68 -10.78 -3.84 -8.72
CA HIS A 68 -11.12 -4.30 -10.07
C HIS A 68 -10.70 -5.76 -10.25
N ASP A 69 -11.19 -6.43 -11.30
CA ASP A 69 -10.94 -7.86 -11.53
C ASP A 69 -9.56 -8.20 -12.12
N ARG A 70 -8.66 -7.22 -12.28
CA ARG A 70 -7.30 -7.46 -12.76
C ARG A 70 -6.42 -8.06 -11.66
N PRO A 71 -5.43 -8.90 -12.01
CA PRO A 71 -4.61 -9.64 -11.03
C PRO A 71 -3.64 -8.78 -10.21
N SER A 72 -3.43 -7.52 -10.60
CA SER A 72 -2.50 -6.60 -9.95
C SER A 72 -3.01 -5.17 -10.00
N TRP A 73 -2.54 -4.32 -9.11
CA TRP A 73 -2.80 -2.88 -9.07
C TRP A 73 -1.46 -2.09 -9.21
N PRO A 74 -1.49 -0.78 -9.50
CA PRO A 74 -0.28 -0.03 -9.80
C PRO A 74 0.68 0.11 -8.62
N GLU A 75 1.85 -0.51 -8.72
CA GLU A 75 2.85 -0.58 -7.64
C GLU A 75 3.31 0.78 -7.10
N PHE A 76 3.23 1.86 -7.90
CA PHE A 76 3.62 3.19 -7.43
C PHE A 76 2.75 3.72 -6.28
N LEU A 77 1.56 3.14 -6.06
CA LEU A 77 0.69 3.49 -4.93
C LEU A 77 1.31 3.10 -3.57
N VAL A 78 2.30 2.20 -3.56
CA VAL A 78 3.09 1.85 -2.37
C VAL A 78 4.58 1.97 -2.74
N PRO A 79 5.11 3.20 -2.83
CA PRO A 79 6.51 3.41 -3.19
C PRO A 79 7.44 2.83 -2.13
N ALA A 80 8.60 2.33 -2.56
CA ALA A 80 9.59 1.77 -1.65
C ALA A 80 10.01 2.79 -0.57
N PRO A 81 9.97 2.43 0.73
CA PRO A 81 10.30 3.35 1.80
C PRO A 81 11.80 3.68 1.81
N LYS A 82 12.12 4.98 1.90
CA LYS A 82 13.52 5.45 1.88
C LYS A 82 14.26 5.28 3.21
N GLY A 83 13.55 5.01 4.31
CA GLY A 83 14.12 4.91 5.66
C GLY A 83 13.34 3.95 6.56
N SER A 84 13.80 3.79 7.81
CA SER A 84 13.15 2.99 8.84
C SER A 84 11.92 3.73 9.40
N GLY A 85 10.76 3.06 9.41
CA GLY A 85 9.55 3.58 10.03
C GLY A 85 8.99 4.84 9.34
N PRO A 86 8.65 4.77 8.04
CA PRO A 86 8.04 5.91 7.38
C PRO A 86 6.72 6.28 8.08
N SER A 87 6.53 7.56 8.35
CA SER A 87 5.21 8.06 8.72
C SER A 87 4.29 8.02 7.50
N ILE A 88 2.97 8.06 7.71
CA ILE A 88 2.01 8.23 6.61
C ILE A 88 2.36 9.47 5.76
N THR A 89 2.87 10.53 6.39
CA THR A 89 3.29 11.76 5.70
C THR A 89 4.48 11.50 4.76
N ASP A 90 5.46 10.71 5.20
CA ASP A 90 6.64 10.37 4.40
C ASP A 90 6.28 9.48 3.21
N ASP A 91 5.40 8.50 3.44
CA ASP A 91 4.89 7.61 2.40
C ASP A 91 4.11 8.39 1.33
N LEU A 92 3.20 9.27 1.74
CA LEU A 92 2.45 10.13 0.82
C LEU A 92 3.35 11.13 0.08
N ALA A 93 4.39 11.65 0.75
CA ALA A 93 5.39 12.47 0.09
C ALA A 93 6.21 11.67 -0.93
N ALA A 94 6.50 10.39 -0.66
CA ALA A 94 7.16 9.51 -1.62
C ALA A 94 6.26 9.21 -2.82
N LEU A 95 4.97 8.95 -2.58
CA LEU A 95 3.97 8.71 -3.63
C LEU A 95 3.91 9.89 -4.61
N ARG A 96 3.84 11.11 -4.07
CA ARG A 96 3.80 12.35 -4.86
C ARG A 96 5.09 12.65 -5.64
N ARG A 97 6.21 12.01 -5.30
CA ARG A 97 7.48 12.12 -6.04
C ARG A 97 7.61 11.10 -7.16
N THR A 98 6.65 10.18 -7.31
CA THR A 98 6.63 9.24 -8.43
C THR A 98 6.63 10.01 -9.74
N THR A 99 7.58 9.67 -10.62
CA THR A 99 7.71 10.38 -11.90
C THR A 99 6.56 10.02 -12.84
N ALA A 100 6.21 10.95 -13.74
CA ALA A 100 5.22 10.69 -14.79
C ALA A 100 5.52 9.42 -15.61
N ARG A 101 6.80 9.13 -15.85
CA ARG A 101 7.24 7.90 -16.54
C ARG A 101 6.92 6.65 -15.74
N GLN A 102 7.19 6.64 -14.44
CA GLN A 102 6.85 5.50 -13.56
C GLN A 102 5.35 5.28 -13.47
N VAL A 103 4.57 6.36 -13.31
CA VAL A 103 3.09 6.28 -13.30
C VAL A 103 2.58 5.63 -14.59
N ARG A 104 2.94 6.17 -15.76
CA ARG A 104 2.49 5.65 -17.05
C ARG A 104 2.92 4.19 -17.26
N ALA A 105 4.17 3.84 -16.93
CA ALA A 105 4.68 2.49 -17.10
C ALA A 105 3.93 1.47 -16.21
N SER A 106 3.67 1.83 -14.96
CA SER A 106 2.92 0.98 -14.03
C SER A 106 1.46 0.84 -14.45
N LEU A 107 0.81 1.94 -14.86
CA LEU A 107 -0.55 1.91 -15.39
C LEU A 107 -0.64 1.03 -16.65
N ALA A 108 0.29 1.16 -17.59
CA ALA A 108 0.31 0.34 -18.79
C ALA A 108 0.50 -1.15 -18.47
N ARG A 109 1.29 -1.48 -17.44
CA ARG A 109 1.50 -2.86 -16.99
C ARG A 109 0.21 -3.49 -16.43
N VAL A 110 -0.57 -2.71 -15.70
CA VAL A 110 -1.80 -3.17 -15.05
C VAL A 110 -3.00 -3.14 -16.01
N PHE A 111 -3.21 -2.00 -16.67
CA PHE A 111 -4.42 -1.71 -17.44
C PHE A 111 -4.26 -1.96 -18.95
N GLY A 112 -3.05 -2.27 -19.41
CA GLY A 112 -2.70 -2.41 -20.83
C GLY A 112 -2.37 -1.09 -21.51
N ALA A 113 -2.00 -1.16 -22.79
CA ALA A 113 -1.56 0.02 -23.55
C ALA A 113 -2.68 1.03 -23.83
N LYS A 114 -3.93 0.57 -23.97
CA LYS A 114 -5.10 1.42 -24.19
C LYS A 114 -5.78 1.73 -22.85
N LEU A 115 -5.31 2.80 -22.20
CA LEU A 115 -5.87 3.26 -20.93
C LEU A 115 -7.26 3.89 -21.14
N THR A 116 -8.14 3.75 -20.14
CA THR A 116 -9.49 4.33 -20.10
C THR A 116 -9.83 4.80 -18.69
N GLY A 117 -10.79 5.74 -18.57
CA GLY A 117 -11.28 6.26 -17.29
C GLY A 117 -10.16 6.86 -16.43
N THR A 118 -10.24 6.67 -15.11
CA THR A 118 -9.27 7.19 -14.13
C THR A 118 -7.81 6.88 -14.48
N ALA A 119 -7.51 5.71 -15.05
CA ALA A 119 -6.16 5.37 -15.46
C ALA A 119 -5.67 6.23 -16.64
N ALA A 120 -6.54 6.56 -17.60
CA ALA A 120 -6.20 7.47 -18.69
C ALA A 120 -6.01 8.91 -18.18
N ASP A 121 -6.90 9.37 -17.30
CA ASP A 121 -6.85 10.71 -16.72
C ASP A 121 -5.57 10.91 -15.90
N LEU A 122 -5.22 9.91 -15.08
CA LEU A 122 -3.99 9.90 -14.28
C LEU A 122 -2.75 9.85 -15.17
N ALA A 123 -2.78 9.07 -16.24
CA ALA A 123 -1.68 9.05 -17.20
C ALA A 123 -1.52 10.42 -17.87
N ALA A 124 -2.60 11.10 -18.23
CA ALA A 124 -2.55 12.41 -18.86
C ALA A 124 -1.99 13.50 -17.91
N HIS A 125 -2.39 13.48 -16.64
CA HIS A 125 -2.04 14.51 -15.65
C HIS A 125 -1.42 13.92 -14.35
N PRO A 126 -0.25 13.25 -14.40
CA PRO A 126 0.26 12.46 -13.27
C PRO A 126 0.47 13.25 -11.98
N ALA A 127 1.03 14.46 -12.06
CA ALA A 127 1.31 15.26 -10.86
C ALA A 127 0.03 15.71 -10.14
N ALA A 128 -1.00 16.08 -10.89
CA ALA A 128 -2.30 16.46 -10.34
C ALA A 128 -3.01 15.24 -9.75
N GLY A 129 -3.11 14.14 -10.51
CA GLY A 129 -3.74 12.92 -10.04
C GLY A 129 -3.04 12.31 -8.81
N LEU A 130 -1.70 12.33 -8.75
CA LEU A 130 -0.96 11.88 -7.55
C LEU A 130 -1.22 12.76 -6.32
N LYS A 131 -1.53 14.04 -6.50
CA LYS A 131 -1.91 14.93 -5.39
C LYS A 131 -3.29 14.55 -4.84
N GLU A 132 -4.27 14.31 -5.72
CA GLU A 132 -5.61 13.89 -5.32
C GLU A 132 -5.60 12.50 -4.66
N ILE A 133 -4.90 11.53 -5.27
CA ILE A 133 -4.70 10.19 -4.68
C ILE A 133 -4.06 10.28 -3.30
N ALA A 134 -3.05 11.15 -3.12
CA ALA A 134 -2.42 11.31 -1.81
C ALA A 134 -3.38 11.89 -0.75
N ALA A 135 -4.30 12.78 -1.15
CA ALA A 135 -5.32 13.32 -0.26
C ALA A 135 -6.38 12.26 0.10
N GLU A 136 -6.85 11.49 -0.88
CA GLU A 136 -7.77 10.37 -0.69
C GLU A 136 -7.18 9.31 0.25
N LEU A 137 -5.94 8.90 0.02
CA LEU A 137 -5.23 7.93 0.87
C LEU A 137 -4.97 8.46 2.27
N ARG A 138 -4.73 9.77 2.42
CA ARG A 138 -4.62 10.40 3.74
C ARG A 138 -5.93 10.31 4.52
N ALA A 139 -7.06 10.64 3.88
CA ALA A 139 -8.38 10.54 4.48
C ALA A 139 -8.74 9.09 4.85
N ALA A 140 -8.45 8.15 3.95
CA ALA A 140 -8.65 6.72 4.22
C ALA A 140 -7.80 6.22 5.38
N HIS A 141 -6.51 6.59 5.43
CA HIS A 141 -5.61 6.24 6.54
C HIS A 141 -6.15 6.77 7.87
N ASP A 142 -6.41 8.08 7.94
CA ASP A 142 -6.80 8.75 9.19
C ASP A 142 -8.09 8.17 9.77
N ARG A 143 -8.98 7.72 8.89
CA ARG A 143 -10.27 7.19 9.31
C ARG A 143 -10.26 5.70 9.57
N LEU A 144 -9.61 4.89 8.73
CA LEU A 144 -9.74 3.43 8.75
C LEU A 144 -8.56 2.72 9.42
N VAL A 145 -7.39 3.37 9.46
CA VAL A 145 -6.13 2.76 9.93
C VAL A 145 -5.63 3.42 11.21
N ALA A 146 -5.56 4.75 11.25
CA ALA A 146 -5.01 5.50 12.37
C ALA A 146 -5.63 5.13 13.74
N PRO A 147 -6.96 4.90 13.86
CA PRO A 147 -7.56 4.49 15.14
C PRO A 147 -7.05 3.14 15.66
N HIS A 148 -6.59 2.27 14.77
CA HIS A 148 -6.09 0.93 15.08
C HIS A 148 -4.57 0.83 15.00
N TRP A 149 -3.89 1.91 14.58
CA TRP A 149 -2.46 1.90 14.29
C TRP A 149 -1.58 1.43 15.45
N PRO A 150 -1.80 1.82 16.72
CA PRO A 150 -0.99 1.31 17.83
C PRO A 150 -1.03 -0.23 17.95
N ARG A 151 -2.20 -0.83 17.71
CA ARG A 151 -2.38 -2.29 17.75
C ARG A 151 -1.73 -2.95 16.54
N ILE A 152 -1.96 -2.42 15.34
CA ILE A 152 -1.35 -2.92 14.09
C ILE A 152 0.18 -2.89 14.23
N ARG A 153 0.73 -1.77 14.69
CA ARG A 153 2.16 -1.57 14.88
C ARG A 153 2.76 -2.57 15.87
N ALA A 154 2.11 -2.78 17.03
CA ALA A 154 2.59 -3.73 18.02
C ALA A 154 2.67 -5.17 17.46
N VAL A 155 1.68 -5.59 16.68
CA VAL A 155 1.68 -6.92 16.05
C VAL A 155 2.79 -7.03 15.00
N LEU A 156 2.92 -6.03 14.13
CA LEU A 156 3.95 -6.03 13.09
C LEU A 156 5.36 -5.99 13.68
N ASP A 157 5.59 -5.19 14.73
CA ASP A 157 6.89 -5.14 15.41
C ASP A 157 7.24 -6.49 16.08
N ALA A 158 6.25 -7.15 16.68
CA ALA A 158 6.44 -8.48 17.25
C ALA A 158 6.78 -9.53 16.18
N ASP A 159 6.10 -9.50 15.03
CA ASP A 159 6.38 -10.39 13.90
C ASP A 159 7.77 -10.14 13.31
N VAL A 160 8.14 -8.88 13.08
CA VAL A 160 9.48 -8.51 12.61
C VAL A 160 10.55 -9.00 13.58
N ALA A 161 10.37 -8.78 14.89
CA ALA A 161 11.32 -9.24 15.89
C ALA A 161 11.41 -10.77 15.96
N HIS A 162 10.29 -11.48 15.79
CA HIS A 162 10.26 -12.95 15.73
C HIS A 162 11.03 -13.48 14.52
N ARG A 163 10.75 -12.95 13.32
CA ARG A 163 11.40 -13.36 12.07
C ARG A 163 12.88 -13.00 12.03
N ALA A 164 13.25 -11.83 12.54
CA ALA A 164 14.65 -11.42 12.65
C ALA A 164 15.46 -12.39 13.55
N ARG A 165 14.87 -12.83 14.67
CA ARG A 165 15.48 -13.87 15.53
C ARG A 165 15.60 -15.20 14.80
N ALA A 166 14.55 -15.64 14.11
CA ALA A 166 14.57 -16.89 13.36
C ALA A 166 15.67 -16.92 12.28
N LEU A 167 15.84 -15.82 11.54
CA LEU A 167 16.92 -15.63 10.57
C LEU A 167 18.31 -15.71 11.23
N ALA A 168 18.49 -15.06 12.39
CA ALA A 168 19.76 -15.07 13.10
C ALA A 168 20.13 -16.45 13.69
N THR A 169 19.14 -17.26 14.07
CA THR A 169 19.38 -18.58 14.69
C THR A 169 19.37 -19.75 13.70
N GLY A 170 18.64 -19.64 12.59
CA GLY A 170 18.41 -20.73 11.63
C GLY A 170 19.31 -20.71 10.38
N GLY A 171 20.02 -19.62 10.14
CA GLY A 171 20.68 -19.38 8.84
C GLY A 171 19.67 -18.96 7.77
N ALA A 172 20.16 -18.23 6.75
CA ALA A 172 19.40 -17.89 5.55
C ALA A 172 19.50 -19.02 4.52
#